data_AF-X0W9B4-F1
#
_entry.id   AF-X0W9B4-F1
#
_cell.length_a   1.000
_cell.length_b   1.000
_cell.length_c   1.000
_cell.angle_alpha   90.00
_cell.angle_beta   90.00
_cell.angle_gamma   90.00
#
_symmetry.space_group_name_H-M   'P 1'
#
loop_
_entity.id
_entity.type
_entity.pdbx_description
1 polymer ?
#
loop_
_entity_poly.entity_id
_entity_poly.type
_entity_poly.pdbx_seq_one_letter_code
_entity_poly.pdbx_strand_id
1 'polypeptide(L)'
;YVLWRWNYGEARVPFDEARKLAQSCGVDLAREWGRRGFVHKEREFVHLLGPQRRKLDDLEKEDARELIDVLHRVLLLWEKGRREELVQTLVTSGYGRSEAFYRVAQAVSETLPNDSKEKKLLDGFLVGRERVREEVGRAAQQGRLL
;
A
#
# COMPACT_ATOMS: atom_id res chain seq x y z
N TYR A 1 1.97 1.84 9.02
CA TYR A 1 0.73 2.00 8.23
C TYR A 1 -0.47 1.29 8.87
N VAL A 2 -0.46 -0.03 9.06
CA VAL A 2 -1.59 -0.79 9.65
C VAL A 2 -2.05 -0.19 10.99
N LEU A 3 -1.13 0.03 11.94
CA LEU A 3 -1.47 0.63 13.25
C LEU A 3 -2.03 2.05 13.14
N TRP A 4 -1.67 2.81 12.11
CA TRP A 4 -2.30 4.11 11.87
C TRP A 4 -3.74 3.95 11.44
N ARG A 5 -4.00 3.06 10.46
CA ARG A 5 -5.35 2.78 9.98
C ARG A 5 -6.24 2.24 11.10
N TRP A 6 -5.70 1.39 11.97
CA TRP A 6 -6.38 0.94 13.18
C TRP A 6 -6.78 2.09 14.11
N ASN A 7 -5.85 2.95 14.50
CA ASN A 7 -6.09 3.95 15.54
C ASN A 7 -6.85 5.19 15.03
N TYR A 8 -6.61 5.57 13.77
CA TYR A 8 -7.02 6.87 13.24
C TYR A 8 -7.71 6.77 11.88
N GLY A 9 -7.78 5.59 11.26
CA GLY A 9 -8.35 5.41 9.93
C GLY A 9 -7.69 6.34 8.90
N GLU A 10 -8.52 7.15 8.26
CA GLU A 10 -8.12 8.13 7.24
C GLU A 10 -8.05 9.58 7.79
N ALA A 11 -8.11 9.75 9.11
CA ALA A 11 -8.12 11.06 9.75
C ALA A 11 -6.77 11.78 9.72
N ARG A 12 -6.85 13.10 9.92
CA ARG A 12 -5.71 13.96 10.25
C ARG A 12 -5.53 13.97 11.75
N VAL A 13 -4.29 13.77 12.20
CA VAL A 13 -3.96 13.57 13.61
C VAL A 13 -2.93 14.63 14.02
N PRO A 14 -3.04 15.23 15.21
CA PRO A 14 -2.01 16.14 15.72
C PRO A 14 -0.62 15.49 15.72
N PHE A 15 0.42 16.27 15.44
CA PHE A 15 1.78 15.75 15.29
C PHE A 15 2.25 14.98 16.52
N ASP A 16 1.98 15.49 17.72
CA ASP A 16 2.46 14.84 18.94
C ASP A 16 1.85 13.44 19.12
N GLU A 17 0.59 13.24 18.75
CA GLU A 17 -0.06 11.93 18.75
C GLU A 17 0.51 11.01 17.68
N ALA A 18 0.71 11.53 16.47
CA ALA A 18 1.38 10.79 15.40
C ALA A 18 2.80 10.35 15.81
N ARG A 19 3.55 11.24 16.49
CA ARG A 19 4.90 11.00 17.00
C ARG A 19 4.92 9.87 18.01
N LYS A 20 3.99 9.85 18.97
CA LYS A 20 3.87 8.76 19.96
C LYS A 20 3.66 7.41 19.28
N LEU A 21 2.77 7.33 18.28
CA LEU A 21 2.53 6.09 17.54
C LEU A 21 3.75 5.64 16.73
N ALA A 22 4.46 6.56 16.08
CA ALA A 22 5.64 6.20 15.31
C ALA A 22 6.79 5.71 16.21
N GLN A 23 7.01 6.37 17.34
CA GLN A 23 8.04 5.99 18.31
C GLN A 23 7.79 4.59 18.88
N SER A 24 6.53 4.21 19.16
CA SER A 24 6.21 2.84 19.61
C SER A 24 6.53 1.78 18.56
N CYS A 25 6.62 2.16 17.29
CA CYS A 25 7.01 1.29 16.17
C CYS A 25 8.50 1.40 15.81
N GLY A 26 9.29 2.18 16.55
CA GLY A 26 10.71 2.44 16.22
C GLY A 26 10.91 3.31 14.96
N VAL A 27 9.88 4.04 14.52
CA VAL A 27 9.91 4.88 13.32
C VAL A 27 10.18 6.33 13.70
N ASP A 28 11.17 6.95 13.06
CA ASP A 28 11.42 8.38 13.17
C ASP A 28 10.64 9.16 12.10
N LEU A 29 9.46 9.65 12.47
CA LEU A 29 8.61 10.46 11.57
C LEU A 29 9.35 11.65 10.96
N ALA A 30 10.31 12.26 11.66
CA ALA A 30 11.03 13.41 11.14
C ALA A 30 11.91 13.07 9.92
N ARG A 31 12.32 11.81 9.78
CA ARG A 31 13.10 11.31 8.63
C ARG A 31 12.22 10.81 7.48
N GLU A 32 10.99 10.45 7.78
CA GLU A 32 10.00 9.95 6.81
C GLU A 32 9.23 11.07 6.10
N TRP A 33 9.24 12.29 6.64
CA TRP A 33 8.54 13.43 6.07
C TRP A 33 9.31 14.10 4.93
N GLY A 34 8.62 14.35 3.82
CA GLY A 34 9.19 15.06 2.65
C GLY A 34 9.85 14.14 1.61
N ARG A 35 9.99 12.84 1.90
CA ARG A 35 10.15 11.81 0.88
C ARG A 35 8.79 11.61 0.21
N ARG A 36 8.74 11.24 -1.08
CA ARG A 36 7.50 11.04 -1.88
C ARG A 36 6.66 9.83 -1.43
N GLY A 37 6.65 9.53 -0.13
CA GLY A 37 5.90 8.45 0.50
C GLY A 37 4.46 8.84 0.80
N PHE A 38 3.79 8.00 1.59
CA PHE A 38 2.38 8.19 1.97
C PHE A 38 2.21 9.06 3.23
N VAL A 39 3.28 9.44 3.93
CA VAL A 39 3.22 10.25 5.16
C VAL A 39 3.23 11.74 4.81
N HIS A 40 2.14 12.45 5.11
CA HIS A 40 2.00 13.87 4.81
C HIS A 40 1.81 14.70 6.08
N LYS A 41 2.59 15.78 6.19
CA LYS A 41 2.47 16.79 7.25
C LYS A 41 1.82 18.04 6.69
N GLU A 42 0.77 18.50 7.35
CA GLU A 42 0.10 19.77 7.07
C GLU A 42 -0.02 20.59 8.37
N ARG A 43 0.81 21.63 8.49
CA ARG A 43 0.93 22.45 9.71
C ARG A 43 1.23 21.57 10.94
N GLU A 44 0.32 21.53 11.90
CA GLU A 44 0.39 20.74 13.14
C GLU A 44 -0.18 19.32 12.98
N PHE A 45 -0.75 18.98 11.82
CA PHE A 45 -1.39 17.69 11.57
C PHE A 45 -0.54 16.79 10.68
N VAL A 46 -0.69 15.50 10.89
CA VAL A 46 -0.11 14.41 10.10
C VAL A 46 -1.23 13.52 9.62
N HIS A 47 -1.14 13.03 8.40
CA HIS A 47 -2.05 12.02 7.88
C HIS A 47 -1.32 11.09 6.91
N LEU A 48 -1.85 9.87 6.78
CA LEU A 48 -1.35 8.89 5.81
C LEU A 48 -2.29 8.84 4.60
N LEU A 49 -1.74 9.11 3.43
CA LEU A 49 -2.46 9.03 2.15
C LEU A 49 -2.81 7.59 1.84
N GLY A 50 -4.09 7.35 1.55
CA GLY A 50 -4.54 6.10 0.93
C GLY A 50 -4.19 6.04 -0.57
N PRO A 51 -4.36 4.88 -1.22
CA PRO A 51 -4.06 4.69 -2.64
C PRO A 51 -4.76 5.73 -3.53
N GLN A 52 -6.03 6.03 -3.26
CA GLN A 52 -6.86 6.95 -4.03
C GLN A 52 -6.36 8.40 -4.06
N ARG A 53 -5.45 8.78 -3.15
CA ARG A 53 -4.84 10.12 -3.10
C ARG A 53 -3.43 10.16 -3.69
N ARG A 54 -2.95 9.05 -4.25
CA ARG A 54 -1.61 8.94 -4.84
C ARG A 54 -1.70 8.79 -6.36
N LYS A 55 -0.65 9.22 -7.05
CA LYS A 55 -0.52 9.05 -8.51
C LYS A 55 0.35 7.83 -8.80
N LEU A 56 0.03 7.10 -9.86
CA LEU A 56 0.81 5.93 -10.28
C LEU A 56 2.26 6.30 -10.60
N ASP A 57 2.48 7.42 -11.26
CA ASP A 57 3.80 7.92 -11.66
C ASP A 57 4.72 8.19 -10.44
N ASP A 58 4.14 8.50 -9.28
CA ASP A 58 4.89 8.66 -8.04
C ASP A 58 5.31 7.32 -7.42
N LEU A 59 4.64 6.23 -7.80
CA LEU A 59 4.89 4.86 -7.36
C LEU A 59 5.71 4.03 -8.37
N GLU A 60 6.16 4.66 -9.46
CA GLU A 60 7.00 4.03 -10.49
C GLU A 60 8.50 4.12 -10.23
N LYS A 61 8.90 4.94 -9.25
CA LYS A 61 10.30 5.26 -8.95
C LYS A 61 10.96 4.14 -8.13
N GLU A 62 12.30 4.05 -8.20
CA GLU A 62 13.06 2.99 -7.53
C GLU A 62 12.86 2.92 -6.01
N ASP A 63 12.53 4.06 -5.39
CA ASP A 63 12.23 4.17 -3.96
C ASP A 63 10.86 3.56 -3.56
N ALA A 64 9.95 3.33 -4.51
CA ALA A 64 8.59 2.83 -4.27
C ALA A 64 8.51 1.29 -4.16
N ARG A 65 9.59 0.66 -3.70
CA ARG A 65 9.68 -0.80 -3.51
C ARG A 65 9.19 -1.25 -2.13
N GLU A 66 8.84 -0.32 -1.25
CA GLU A 66 8.29 -0.67 0.06
C GLU A 66 6.90 -1.32 -0.07
N LEU A 67 6.57 -2.19 0.88
CA LEU A 67 5.34 -2.99 0.87
C LEU A 67 4.08 -2.14 0.64
N ILE A 68 3.94 -1.01 1.34
CA ILE A 68 2.76 -0.15 1.26
C ILE A 68 2.70 0.60 -0.07
N ASP A 69 3.83 1.02 -0.62
CA ASP A 69 3.89 1.66 -1.94
C ASP A 69 3.47 0.68 -3.04
N VAL A 70 4.00 -0.55 -2.99
CA VAL A 70 3.61 -1.63 -3.91
C VAL A 70 2.12 -1.95 -3.76
N LEU A 71 1.61 -2.04 -2.53
CA LEU A 71 0.19 -2.27 -2.28
C LEU A 71 -0.65 -1.16 -2.91
N HIS A 72 -0.33 0.10 -2.66
CA HIS A 72 -1.10 1.22 -3.22
C HIS A 72 -1.06 1.24 -4.74
N ARG A 73 0.10 0.92 -5.34
CA ARG A 73 0.25 0.83 -6.78
C ARG A 73 -0.63 -0.27 -7.37
N VAL A 74 -0.59 -1.46 -6.78
CA VAL A 74 -1.39 -2.61 -7.20
C VAL A 74 -2.88 -2.29 -7.14
N LEU A 75 -3.35 -1.64 -6.08
CA LEU A 75 -4.74 -1.22 -5.95
C LEU A 75 -5.16 -0.22 -7.03
N LEU A 76 -4.30 0.75 -7.34
CA LEU A 76 -4.56 1.73 -8.40
C LEU A 76 -4.54 1.10 -9.81
N LEU A 77 -3.64 0.14 -10.07
CA LEU A 77 -3.63 -0.60 -11.33
C LEU A 77 -4.87 -1.50 -11.46
N TRP A 78 -5.29 -2.11 -10.35
CA TRP A 78 -6.51 -2.91 -10.28
C TRP A 78 -7.76 -2.06 -10.57
N GLU A 79 -7.89 -0.89 -9.94
CA GLU A 79 -8.99 0.07 -10.17
C GLU A 79 -9.09 0.46 -11.66
N LYS A 80 -7.95 0.59 -12.33
CA LYS A 80 -7.87 0.97 -13.76
C LYS A 80 -7.96 -0.21 -14.73
N GLY A 81 -8.10 -1.45 -14.24
CA GLY A 81 -8.11 -2.65 -15.09
C GLY A 81 -6.77 -2.94 -15.78
N ARG A 82 -5.66 -2.32 -15.36
CA ARG A 82 -4.32 -2.47 -15.95
C ARG A 82 -3.66 -3.76 -15.46
N ARG A 83 -4.18 -4.90 -15.91
CA ARG A 83 -3.86 -6.23 -15.37
C ARG A 83 -2.40 -6.65 -15.58
N GLU A 84 -1.86 -6.44 -16.77
CA GLU A 84 -0.47 -6.83 -17.10
C GLU A 84 0.53 -6.10 -16.21
N GLU A 85 0.37 -4.79 -16.05
CA GLU A 85 1.24 -3.97 -15.20
C GLU A 85 1.11 -4.30 -13.71
N LEU A 86 -0.09 -4.68 -13.27
CA LEU A 86 -0.31 -5.16 -11.90
C LEU A 86 0.51 -6.42 -11.64
N VAL A 87 0.42 -7.40 -12.54
CA VAL A 87 1.18 -8.65 -12.44
C VAL A 87 2.68 -8.36 -12.49
N GLN A 88 3.13 -7.52 -13.42
CA GLN A 88 4.53 -7.14 -13.52
C GLN A 88 5.04 -6.46 -12.25
N THR A 89 4.27 -5.54 -11.66
CA THR A 89 4.60 -4.87 -10.40
C THR A 89 4.78 -5.88 -9.27
N LEU A 90 3.90 -6.87 -9.17
CA LEU A 90 3.95 -7.92 -8.16
C LEU A 90 5.13 -8.91 -8.38
N VAL A 91 5.49 -9.17 -9.63
CA VAL A 91 6.67 -9.99 -9.98
C VAL A 91 7.97 -9.25 -9.63
N THR A 92 8.12 -8.01 -10.09
CA THR A 92 9.37 -7.24 -9.93
C THR A 92 9.63 -6.81 -8.49
N SER A 93 8.57 -6.53 -7.71
CA SER A 93 8.69 -6.23 -6.29
C SER A 93 8.96 -7.47 -5.42
N GLY A 94 8.72 -8.67 -5.94
CA GLY A 94 8.80 -9.92 -5.17
C GLY A 94 7.62 -10.18 -4.23
N TYR A 95 6.65 -9.27 -4.14
CA TYR A 95 5.49 -9.43 -3.23
C TYR A 95 4.37 -10.30 -3.79
N GLY A 96 4.35 -10.59 -5.09
CA GLY A 96 3.23 -11.28 -5.73
C GLY A 96 2.93 -12.70 -5.25
N ARG A 97 3.91 -13.38 -4.62
CA ARG A 97 3.70 -14.69 -3.96
C ARG A 97 3.82 -14.61 -2.44
N SER A 98 4.01 -13.41 -1.89
CA SER A 98 4.24 -13.20 -0.46
C SER A 98 2.94 -13.28 0.33
N GLU A 99 2.79 -14.30 1.17
CA GLU A 99 1.68 -14.40 2.13
C GLU A 99 1.58 -13.16 3.02
N ALA A 100 2.73 -12.61 3.44
CA ALA A 100 2.79 -11.42 4.28
C ALA A 100 2.16 -10.20 3.60
N PHE A 101 2.36 -10.04 2.29
CA PHE A 101 1.77 -8.95 1.52
C PHE A 101 0.23 -8.99 1.57
N TYR A 102 -0.36 -10.15 1.28
CA TYR A 102 -1.81 -10.32 1.30
C TYR A 102 -2.40 -10.23 2.71
N ARG A 103 -1.68 -10.71 3.74
CA ARG A 103 -2.08 -10.52 5.15
C ARG A 103 -2.09 -9.06 5.56
N VAL A 104 -1.10 -8.27 5.14
CA VAL A 104 -1.10 -6.83 5.40
C VAL A 104 -2.27 -6.15 4.69
N ALA A 105 -2.53 -6.48 3.42
CA ALA A 105 -3.68 -5.94 2.69
C ALA A 105 -5.01 -6.26 3.41
N GLN A 106 -5.18 -7.51 3.87
CA GLN A 106 -6.35 -7.93 4.66
C GLN A 106 -6.47 -7.13 5.96
N ALA A 107 -5.39 -7.04 6.74
CA ALA A 107 -5.39 -6.32 8.02
C ALA A 107 -5.73 -4.83 7.84
N VAL A 108 -5.24 -4.19 6.77
CA VAL A 108 -5.63 -2.81 6.44
C VAL A 108 -7.12 -2.73 6.12
N SER A 109 -7.67 -3.64 5.31
CA SER A 109 -9.10 -3.61 4.98
C SER A 109 -9.98 -3.73 6.23
N GLU A 110 -9.62 -4.62 7.15
CA GLU A 110 -10.36 -4.88 8.39
C GLU A 110 -10.35 -3.69 9.36
N THR A 111 -9.38 -2.78 9.24
CA THR A 111 -9.30 -1.57 10.07
C THR A 111 -10.17 -0.42 9.57
N LEU A 112 -10.70 -0.51 8.34
CA LEU A 112 -11.39 0.59 7.67
C LEU A 112 -12.92 0.39 7.69
N PRO A 113 -13.71 1.47 7.68
CA PRO A 113 -15.16 1.40 7.58
C PRO A 113 -15.62 1.06 6.14
N ASN A 114 -16.85 0.53 6.00
CA ASN A 114 -17.40 0.04 4.73
C ASN A 114 -17.58 1.12 3.64
N ASP A 115 -17.67 2.38 4.02
CA ASP A 115 -17.77 3.51 3.11
C ASP A 115 -16.42 3.99 2.58
N SER A 116 -15.31 3.60 3.23
CA SER A 116 -13.94 3.94 2.83
C SER A 116 -13.63 3.49 1.39
N LYS A 117 -13.08 4.42 0.59
CA LYS A 117 -12.65 4.11 -0.77
C LYS A 117 -11.45 3.15 -0.77
N GLU A 118 -10.53 3.31 0.17
CA GLU A 118 -9.37 2.41 0.33
C GLU A 118 -9.82 0.99 0.65
N LYS A 119 -10.81 0.83 1.55
CA LYS A 119 -11.38 -0.49 1.85
C LYS A 119 -11.99 -1.17 0.63
N LYS A 120 -12.83 -0.46 -0.13
CA LYS A 120 -13.47 -1.00 -1.34
C LYS A 120 -12.44 -1.49 -2.36
N LEU A 121 -11.33 -0.75 -2.53
CA LEU A 121 -10.23 -1.16 -3.38
C LEU A 121 -9.55 -2.43 -2.87
N LEU A 122 -9.24 -2.48 -1.57
CA LEU A 122 -8.63 -3.65 -0.94
C LEU A 122 -9.52 -4.89 -1.06
N ASP A 123 -10.80 -4.79 -0.70
CA ASP A 123 -11.74 -5.90 -0.76
C ASP A 123 -11.89 -6.42 -2.19
N GLY A 124 -12.05 -5.52 -3.17
CA GLY A 124 -12.11 -5.89 -4.58
C GLY A 124 -10.86 -6.61 -5.08
N PHE A 125 -9.68 -6.11 -4.72
CA PHE A 125 -8.40 -6.76 -5.04
C PHE A 125 -8.27 -8.14 -4.35
N LEU A 126 -8.63 -8.23 -3.07
CA LEU A 126 -8.49 -9.44 -2.26
C LEU A 126 -9.41 -10.58 -2.73
N VAL A 127 -10.60 -10.27 -3.23
CA VAL A 127 -11.50 -11.27 -3.85
C VAL A 127 -10.80 -11.97 -5.03
N GLY A 128 -10.01 -11.24 -5.82
CA GLY A 128 -9.28 -11.77 -6.97
C GLY A 128 -7.89 -12.32 -6.67
N ARG A 129 -7.48 -12.39 -5.40
CA ARG A 129 -6.06 -12.60 -5.04
C ARG A 129 -5.48 -13.92 -5.55
N GLU A 130 -6.22 -15.03 -5.46
CA GLU A 130 -5.68 -16.34 -5.87
C GLU A 130 -5.38 -16.38 -7.37
N ARG A 131 -6.29 -15.82 -8.19
CA ARG A 131 -6.06 -15.68 -9.63
C ARG A 131 -4.85 -14.81 -9.94
N VAL A 132 -4.68 -13.70 -9.21
CA VAL A 132 -3.50 -12.83 -9.37
C VAL A 132 -2.21 -13.58 -9.01
N ARG A 133 -2.22 -14.37 -7.92
CA ARG A 133 -1.07 -15.18 -7.48
C ARG A 133 -0.67 -16.22 -8.51
N GLU A 134 -1.64 -16.89 -9.13
CA GLU A 134 -1.38 -17.84 -10.22
C GLU A 134 -0.74 -17.15 -11.43
N GLU A 135 -1.26 -15.99 -11.83
CA GLU A 135 -0.74 -15.23 -12.97
C GLU A 135 0.68 -14.70 -12.72
N VAL A 136 0.94 -14.12 -11.54
CA VAL A 136 2.31 -13.82 -11.07
C VAL A 136 3.16 -15.08 -11.11
N GLY A 137 2.58 -16.21 -10.72
CA GLY A 137 3.25 -17.50 -10.72
C GLY A 137 3.78 -17.90 -12.09
N ARG A 138 2.92 -17.83 -13.09
CA ARG A 138 3.24 -18.14 -14.50
C ARG A 138 4.20 -17.12 -15.09
N ALA A 139 3.98 -15.82 -14.86
CA ALA A 139 4.83 -14.75 -15.38
C ALA A 139 6.27 -14.84 -14.84
N ALA A 140 6.43 -15.13 -13.54
CA ALA A 140 7.75 -15.30 -12.92
C ALA A 140 8.51 -16.54 -13.44
N GLN A 141 7.82 -17.57 -13.93
CA GLN A 141 8.45 -18.74 -14.55
C GLN A 141 8.90 -18.44 -15.99
N GLN A 142 8.07 -17.71 -16.76
CA GLN A 142 8.39 -17.31 -18.14
C GLN A 142 9.58 -16.34 -18.21
N GLY A 143 9.67 -15.39 -17.27
CA GLY A 143 10.81 -14.46 -17.21
C GLY A 143 12.14 -15.07 -16.74
N ARG A 144 12.15 -16.33 -16.27
CA ARG A 144 13.38 -17.08 -15.91
C ARG A 144 13.91 -17.94 -17.06
N LEU A 145 13.15 -18.07 -18.14
CA LEU A 145 13.49 -18.89 -19.32
C LEU A 145 14.04 -18.04 -20.49
N LEU A 146 14.22 -16.74 -20.28
CA LEU A 146 14.87 -15.79 -21.18
C LEU A 146 16.18 -15.31 -20.54
#